data_AF-A0A836Q1K7-F1
#
_entry.id   AF-A0A836Q1K7-F1
#
_cell.length_a   1.000
_cell.length_b   1.000
_cell.length_c   1.000
_cell.angle_alpha   90.00
_cell.angle_beta   90.00
_cell.angle_gamma   90.00
#
_symmetry.space_group_name_H-M   'P 1'
#
loop_
_entity.id
_entity.type
_entity.pdbx_description
1 polymer ?
#
loop_
_entity_poly.entity_id
_entity_poly.type
_entity_poly.pdbx_seq_one_letter_code
_entity_poly.pdbx_strand_id
1 'polypeptide(L)'
;MSKAVVGQHKNAAIAHYYLANALMQLSKTNAALDEYERCYSLAPFSSFSGYCRMMLLRHGRKPDENSETKAAGKPSEKSATPASATAPRAGTEMPLPAAADKSINDEEVKQLKGRLPRLVAITKETPLALDVMADSVYVRSAYVGEAELRKSRAFDRLEQSRQNLKRAESVTHSFVPSVKSFGETDEEFRSRRAKAEETVSSLLEPFKENLNEAEKVFQSESSLLDNCINARNGYGYQ
;
A
#
# COMPACT_ATOMS: atom_id res chain seq x y z
N MET A 1 -11.44 -35.92 8.86
CA MET A 1 -12.41 -35.27 7.95
C MET A 1 -12.89 -33.89 8.45
N SER A 2 -12.00 -32.99 8.88
CA SER A 2 -12.38 -31.75 9.62
C SER A 2 -12.19 -30.43 8.86
N LYS A 3 -11.67 -30.44 7.62
CA LYS A 3 -11.45 -29.19 6.84
C LYS A 3 -12.71 -28.64 6.14
N ALA A 4 -13.76 -29.44 5.98
CA ALA A 4 -14.97 -29.03 5.25
C ALA A 4 -15.97 -28.21 6.09
N VAL A 5 -16.01 -28.41 7.41
CA VAL A 5 -16.98 -27.76 8.31
C VAL A 5 -16.70 -26.25 8.44
N VAL A 6 -15.42 -25.85 8.44
CA VAL A 6 -15.01 -24.43 8.53
C VAL A 6 -15.44 -23.62 7.30
N GLY A 7 -15.56 -24.27 6.13
CA GLY A 7 -15.97 -23.61 4.88
C GLY A 7 -17.46 -23.21 4.85
N GLN A 8 -18.33 -24.04 5.42
CA GLN A 8 -19.78 -23.75 5.44
C GLN A 8 -20.12 -22.61 6.40
N HIS A 9 -19.49 -22.56 7.58
CA HIS A 9 -19.71 -21.47 8.55
C HIS A 9 -19.15 -20.12 8.07
N LYS A 10 -18.06 -20.13 7.28
CA LYS A 10 -17.48 -18.91 6.72
C LYS A 10 -18.45 -18.20 5.78
N ASN A 11 -19.15 -18.94 4.92
CA ASN A 11 -20.11 -18.36 3.98
C ASN A 11 -21.36 -17.83 4.71
N ALA A 12 -21.80 -18.52 5.77
CA ALA A 12 -22.91 -18.06 6.61
C ALA A 12 -22.56 -16.75 7.33
N ALA A 13 -21.38 -16.65 7.95
CA ALA A 13 -20.94 -15.42 8.62
C ALA A 13 -20.88 -14.21 7.67
N ILE A 14 -20.37 -14.42 6.45
CA ILE A 14 -20.31 -13.38 5.42
C ILE A 14 -21.72 -12.90 5.02
N ALA A 15 -22.68 -13.82 4.89
CA ALA A 15 -24.07 -13.45 4.57
C ALA A 15 -24.70 -12.59 5.67
N HIS A 16 -24.50 -12.95 6.94
CA HIS A 16 -24.96 -12.16 8.08
C HIS A 16 -24.32 -10.76 8.13
N TYR A 17 -23.03 -10.63 7.79
CA TYR A 17 -22.35 -9.34 7.68
C TYR A 17 -22.98 -8.41 6.64
N TYR A 18 -23.20 -8.90 5.41
CA TYR A 18 -23.78 -8.08 4.36
C TYR A 18 -25.26 -7.75 4.62
N LEU A 19 -26.01 -8.67 5.23
CA LEU A 19 -27.38 -8.43 5.66
C LEU A 19 -27.43 -7.33 6.73
N ALA A 20 -26.53 -7.36 7.71
CA ALA A 20 -26.43 -6.33 8.75
C ALA A 20 -26.15 -4.94 8.15
N ASN A 21 -25.21 -4.86 7.19
CA ASN A 21 -24.93 -3.61 6.47
C ASN A 21 -26.16 -3.07 5.72
N ALA A 22 -26.90 -3.94 5.03
CA ALA A 22 -28.12 -3.56 4.33
C ALA A 22 -29.22 -3.07 5.31
N LEU A 23 -29.37 -3.73 6.45
CA LEU A 23 -30.32 -3.33 7.49
C LEU A 23 -29.95 -1.99 8.14
N MET A 24 -28.65 -1.68 8.29
CA MET A 24 -28.19 -0.36 8.73
C MET A 24 -28.57 0.74 7.75
N GLN A 25 -28.44 0.49 6.44
CA GLN A 25 -28.86 1.46 5.41
C GLN A 25 -30.37 1.68 5.40
N LEU A 26 -31.16 0.66 5.77
CA LEU A 26 -32.62 0.74 5.91
C LEU A 26 -33.06 1.32 7.26
N SER A 27 -32.15 1.87 8.07
CA SER A 27 -32.40 2.40 9.41
C SER A 27 -33.00 1.38 10.41
N LYS A 28 -32.90 0.08 10.12
CA LYS A 28 -33.33 -1.01 10.99
C LYS A 28 -32.20 -1.43 11.92
N THR A 29 -31.77 -0.49 12.77
CA THR A 29 -30.58 -0.60 13.62
C THR A 29 -30.61 -1.82 14.54
N ASN A 30 -31.71 -2.08 15.24
CA ASN A 30 -31.80 -3.22 16.16
C ASN A 30 -31.63 -4.57 15.44
N ALA A 31 -32.30 -4.75 14.30
CA ALA A 31 -32.17 -5.97 13.50
C ALA A 31 -30.77 -6.12 12.90
N ALA A 32 -30.12 -5.01 12.53
CA ALA A 32 -28.74 -5.04 12.06
C ALA A 32 -27.76 -5.50 13.15
N LEU A 33 -27.96 -5.05 14.39
CA LEU A 33 -27.11 -5.47 15.51
C LEU A 33 -27.23 -6.96 15.80
N ASP A 34 -28.44 -7.52 15.75
CA ASP A 34 -28.63 -8.97 15.92
C ASP A 34 -27.90 -9.78 14.82
N GLU A 35 -27.85 -9.28 13.59
CA GLU A 35 -27.10 -9.90 12.49
C GLU A 35 -25.58 -9.74 12.63
N TYR A 36 -25.10 -8.61 13.18
CA TYR A 36 -23.69 -8.45 13.54
C TYR A 36 -23.26 -9.40 14.66
N GLU A 37 -24.11 -9.66 15.65
CA GLU A 37 -23.85 -10.66 16.71
C GLU A 37 -23.76 -12.08 16.13
N ARG A 38 -24.65 -12.45 15.21
CA ARG A 38 -24.60 -13.73 14.49
C ARG A 38 -23.34 -13.87 13.66
N CYS A 39 -22.96 -12.83 12.92
CA CYS A 39 -21.70 -12.83 12.18
C CYS A 39 -20.49 -13.02 13.11
N TYR A 40 -20.47 -12.32 14.25
CA TYR A 40 -19.36 -12.37 15.20
C TYR A 40 -19.27 -13.72 15.91
N SER A 41 -20.40 -14.31 16.32
CA SER A 41 -20.45 -15.63 16.97
C SER A 41 -20.06 -16.78 16.02
N LEU A 42 -20.42 -16.69 14.74
CA LEU A 42 -20.06 -17.71 13.74
C LEU A 42 -18.59 -17.65 13.33
N ALA A 43 -18.01 -16.45 13.25
CA ALA A 43 -16.63 -16.27 12.81
C ALA A 43 -15.91 -15.12 13.55
N PRO A 44 -15.58 -15.32 14.84
CA PRO A 44 -14.98 -14.28 15.69
C PRO A 44 -13.57 -13.85 15.24
N PHE A 45 -12.89 -14.67 14.43
CA PHE A 45 -11.56 -14.40 13.89
C PHE A 45 -11.56 -14.08 12.38
N SER A 46 -12.72 -13.73 11.81
CA SER A 46 -12.80 -13.33 10.39
C SER A 46 -12.33 -11.89 10.18
N SER A 47 -12.00 -11.54 8.93
CA SER A 47 -11.65 -10.16 8.55
C SER A 47 -12.74 -9.12 8.87
N PHE A 48 -13.99 -9.56 9.06
CA PHE A 48 -15.15 -8.71 9.35
C PHE A 48 -15.44 -8.60 10.85
N SER A 49 -14.88 -9.48 11.68
CA SER A 49 -15.23 -9.55 13.11
C SER A 49 -14.85 -8.29 13.88
N GLY A 50 -13.74 -7.63 13.52
CA GLY A 50 -13.34 -6.34 14.09
C GLY A 50 -14.37 -5.24 13.82
N TYR A 51 -14.94 -5.20 12.62
CA TYR A 51 -15.97 -4.24 12.26
C TYR A 51 -17.30 -4.54 12.98
N CYS A 52 -17.72 -5.82 13.02
CA CYS A 52 -18.91 -6.23 13.76
C CYS A 52 -18.80 -5.87 15.24
N ARG A 53 -17.65 -6.16 15.87
CA ARG A 53 -17.37 -5.80 17.27
C ARG A 53 -17.47 -4.30 17.49
N MET A 54 -16.86 -3.49 16.62
CA MET A 54 -16.92 -2.03 16.71
C MET A 54 -18.38 -1.53 16.64
N MET A 55 -19.18 -2.06 15.72
CA MET A 55 -20.59 -1.68 15.59
C MET A 55 -21.41 -2.06 16.83
N LEU A 56 -21.22 -3.27 17.37
CA LEU A 56 -21.91 -3.70 18.59
C LEU A 56 -21.55 -2.80 19.79
N LEU A 57 -20.25 -2.52 19.98
CA LEU A 57 -19.78 -1.64 21.07
C LEU A 57 -20.32 -0.21 20.94
N ARG A 58 -20.35 0.34 19.73
CA ARG A 58 -20.90 1.69 19.46
C ARG A 58 -22.36 1.81 19.86
N HIS A 59 -23.12 0.72 19.75
CA HIS A 59 -24.53 0.66 20.10
C HIS A 59 -24.78 0.02 21.48
N GLY A 60 -23.74 -0.10 22.33
CA GLY A 60 -23.86 -0.52 23.72
C GLY A 60 -24.08 -2.03 23.92
N ARG A 61 -23.94 -2.84 22.88
CA ARG A 61 -24.01 -4.30 22.98
C ARG A 61 -22.61 -4.90 23.16
N LYS A 62 -22.43 -5.69 24.21
CA LYS A 62 -21.16 -6.38 24.50
C LYS A 62 -21.20 -7.76 23.82
N PRO A 63 -20.32 -8.04 22.85
CA PRO A 63 -20.22 -9.39 22.30
C PRO A 63 -19.71 -10.36 23.37
N ASP A 64 -20.20 -11.59 23.33
CA ASP A 64 -19.91 -12.63 24.32
C ASP A 64 -18.41 -13.01 24.34
N GLU A 65 -17.72 -12.66 25.43
CA GLU A 65 -16.26 -12.83 25.63
C GLU A 65 -15.78 -14.29 25.55
N ASN A 66 -16.70 -15.25 25.66
CA ASN A 66 -16.41 -16.69 25.56
C ASN A 66 -15.92 -17.13 24.16
N SER A 67 -16.07 -16.28 23.15
CA SER A 67 -15.58 -16.53 21.79
C SER A 67 -14.10 -16.18 21.58
N GLU A 68 -13.50 -15.36 22.46
CA GLU A 68 -12.11 -14.90 22.33
C GLU A 68 -11.09 -15.91 22.91
N THR A 69 -11.47 -16.79 23.83
CA THR A 69 -10.53 -17.61 24.62
C THR A 69 -10.28 -19.04 24.11
N LYS A 70 -10.93 -19.50 23.03
CA LYS A 70 -10.80 -20.90 22.56
C LYS A 70 -9.63 -21.21 21.60
N ALA A 71 -8.78 -20.24 21.26
CA ALA A 71 -7.66 -20.50 20.32
C ALA A 71 -6.32 -19.82 20.66
N ALA A 72 -6.16 -19.27 21.87
CA ALA A 72 -4.85 -18.85 22.38
C ALA A 72 -4.07 -20.07 22.91
N GLY A 73 -3.69 -20.98 22.01
CA GLY A 73 -2.99 -22.22 22.33
C GLY A 73 -1.92 -22.56 21.30
N LYS A 74 -0.67 -22.23 21.67
CA LYS A 74 0.66 -22.59 21.12
C LYS A 74 1.30 -21.73 20.01
N PRO A 75 2.37 -20.99 20.38
CA PRO A 75 3.50 -20.70 19.52
C PRO A 75 4.56 -21.81 19.63
N SER A 76 5.05 -22.30 18.48
CA SER A 76 6.23 -23.18 18.36
C SER A 76 6.68 -23.11 16.90
N GLU A 77 7.95 -23.10 16.51
CA GLU A 77 9.22 -22.96 17.19
C GLU A 77 10.25 -22.81 16.05
N LYS A 78 11.39 -22.20 16.35
CA LYS A 78 12.57 -22.17 15.51
C LYS A 78 13.16 -23.59 15.31
N SER A 79 13.67 -23.87 14.12
CA SER A 79 14.83 -24.76 13.88
C SER A 79 15.29 -24.55 12.43
N ALA A 80 16.41 -23.87 12.18
CA ALA A 80 17.78 -24.37 12.27
C ALA A 80 18.12 -25.40 11.17
N THR A 81 19.20 -25.06 10.46
CA THR A 81 20.00 -25.79 9.47
C THR A 81 20.33 -27.23 9.86
N PRO A 82 20.80 -28.03 8.89
CA PRO A 82 22.19 -28.50 9.05
C PRO A 82 23.03 -28.42 7.77
N ALA A 83 24.33 -28.27 7.99
CA ALA A 83 25.39 -28.47 7.02
C ALA A 83 25.92 -29.90 7.09
N SER A 84 26.45 -30.44 5.99
CA SER A 84 27.54 -31.43 6.01
C SER A 84 28.31 -31.45 4.68
N ALA A 85 29.63 -31.54 4.82
CA ALA A 85 30.70 -31.62 3.81
C ALA A 85 30.56 -32.87 2.90
N THR A 86 31.21 -33.00 1.73
CA THR A 86 32.66 -33.27 1.57
C THR A 86 33.05 -33.25 0.07
N ALA A 87 34.27 -32.78 -0.27
CA ALA A 87 34.92 -32.83 -1.60
C ALA A 87 35.54 -34.23 -1.88
N PRO A 88 36.17 -34.62 -3.04
CA PRO A 88 37.21 -33.83 -3.76
C PRO A 88 37.43 -34.02 -5.31
N ARG A 89 38.24 -33.10 -5.86
CA ARG A 89 39.33 -33.23 -6.88
C ARG A 89 39.08 -33.35 -8.41
N ALA A 90 39.70 -32.37 -9.10
CA ALA A 90 40.70 -32.45 -10.19
C ALA A 90 40.29 -32.38 -11.68
N GLY A 91 41.07 -31.58 -12.44
CA GLY A 91 41.15 -31.52 -13.91
C GLY A 91 40.53 -30.24 -14.51
N THR A 92 41.26 -29.14 -14.66
CA THR A 92 41.97 -28.71 -15.89
C THR A 92 41.10 -28.72 -17.14
N GLU A 93 40.69 -27.55 -17.62
CA GLU A 93 40.97 -27.01 -18.96
C GLU A 93 40.20 -25.70 -19.19
N MET A 94 40.92 -24.65 -19.62
CA MET A 94 40.30 -23.49 -20.25
C MET A 94 39.73 -23.92 -21.60
N PRO A 95 38.61 -23.30 -22.04
CA PRO A 95 38.77 -22.31 -23.10
C PRO A 95 37.81 -21.10 -22.97
N LEU A 96 38.36 -19.90 -23.09
CA LEU A 96 37.68 -18.78 -23.75
C LEU A 96 37.92 -18.92 -25.27
N PRO A 97 37.13 -18.29 -26.17
CA PRO A 97 36.12 -17.27 -25.92
C PRO A 97 34.78 -17.53 -26.65
N ALA A 98 33.66 -17.40 -25.95
CA ALA A 98 32.39 -17.14 -26.61
C ALA A 98 31.83 -15.87 -26.00
N ALA A 99 31.64 -14.86 -26.85
CA ALA A 99 30.98 -13.61 -26.51
C ALA A 99 29.64 -13.94 -25.86
N ALA A 100 29.61 -13.90 -24.53
CA ALA A 100 28.39 -14.04 -23.78
C ALA A 100 27.54 -12.83 -24.16
N ASP A 101 26.41 -13.11 -24.81
CA ASP A 101 25.26 -12.21 -24.91
C ASP A 101 24.98 -11.66 -23.51
N LYS A 102 25.58 -10.51 -23.18
CA LYS A 102 25.21 -9.70 -22.02
C LYS A 102 24.00 -8.85 -22.40
N SER A 103 22.99 -9.50 -22.99
CA SER A 103 21.65 -8.95 -22.98
C SER A 103 21.27 -8.80 -21.52
N ILE A 104 20.87 -7.59 -21.13
CA ILE A 104 20.39 -7.21 -19.79
C ILE A 104 19.77 -8.41 -19.09
N ASN A 105 20.47 -8.92 -18.07
CA ASN A 105 20.08 -10.16 -17.43
C ASN A 105 18.82 -9.88 -16.60
N ASP A 106 17.73 -10.61 -16.86
CA ASP A 106 16.46 -10.45 -16.12
C ASP A 106 16.64 -10.55 -14.59
N GLU A 107 17.69 -11.26 -14.17
CA GLU A 107 18.09 -11.41 -12.78
C GLU A 107 18.69 -10.14 -12.17
N GLU A 108 19.43 -9.33 -12.95
CA GLU A 108 19.92 -8.02 -12.54
C GLU A 108 18.77 -7.02 -12.40
N VAL A 109 17.80 -7.07 -13.32
CA VAL A 109 16.56 -6.26 -13.24
C VAL A 109 15.76 -6.63 -12.00
N LYS A 110 15.69 -7.92 -11.64
CA LYS A 110 15.01 -8.39 -10.43
C LYS A 110 15.74 -7.95 -9.15
N GLN A 111 17.07 -7.99 -9.15
CA GLN A 111 17.88 -7.46 -8.04
C GLN A 111 17.72 -5.95 -7.89
N LEU A 112 17.67 -5.20 -9.00
CA LEU A 112 17.38 -3.76 -9.02
C LEU A 112 16.02 -3.46 -8.44
N LYS A 113 14.97 -4.17 -8.88
CA LYS A 113 13.62 -4.06 -8.31
C LYS A 113 13.61 -4.30 -6.79
N GLY A 114 14.43 -5.22 -6.29
CA GLY A 114 14.57 -5.49 -4.85
C GLY A 114 15.28 -4.37 -4.07
N ARG A 115 16.11 -3.55 -4.72
CA ARG A 115 16.85 -2.43 -4.11
C ARG A 115 16.09 -1.10 -4.18
N LEU A 116 15.04 -1.02 -4.99
CA LEU A 116 14.22 0.18 -5.11
C LEU A 116 13.44 0.46 -3.81
N PRO A 117 13.29 1.74 -3.42
CA PRO A 117 12.50 2.11 -2.26
C PRO A 117 11.03 1.76 -2.47
N ARG A 118 10.31 1.49 -1.38
CA ARG A 118 8.86 1.28 -1.44
C ARG A 118 8.16 2.59 -1.83
N LEU A 119 7.17 2.49 -2.71
CA LEU A 119 6.31 3.63 -3.05
C LEU A 119 5.57 4.13 -1.81
N VAL A 120 5.40 5.45 -1.73
CA VAL A 120 4.59 6.08 -0.68
C VAL A 120 3.14 5.76 -0.97
N ALA A 121 2.42 5.18 -0.01
CA ALA A 121 0.99 4.94 -0.18
C ALA A 121 0.24 6.28 -0.19
N ILE A 122 -0.32 6.65 -1.33
CA ILE A 122 -1.21 7.80 -1.43
C ILE A 122 -2.60 7.33 -1.01
N THR A 123 -2.89 7.41 0.28
CA THR A 123 -4.24 7.22 0.79
C THR A 123 -5.03 8.49 0.54
N LYS A 124 -6.08 8.41 -0.29
CA LYS A 124 -7.11 9.45 -0.33
C LYS A 124 -7.68 9.57 1.09
N GLU A 125 -7.53 10.74 1.70
CA GLU A 125 -8.05 10.95 3.04
C GLU A 125 -9.56 10.79 3.02
N THR A 126 -10.12 10.26 4.11
CA THR A 126 -11.58 10.10 4.24
C THR A 126 -12.25 11.45 3.99
N PRO A 127 -13.28 11.51 3.13
CA PRO A 127 -13.96 12.77 2.85
C PRO A 127 -14.50 13.34 4.16
N LEU A 128 -14.09 14.56 4.49
CA LEU A 128 -14.58 15.27 5.67
C LEU A 128 -16.01 15.75 5.42
N ALA A 129 -16.70 16.13 6.49
CA ALA A 129 -17.94 16.90 6.37
C ALA A 129 -17.73 18.16 5.51
N LEU A 130 -16.51 18.72 5.47
CA LEU A 130 -16.12 19.82 4.59
C LEU A 130 -16.21 19.48 3.10
N ASP A 131 -15.89 18.24 2.72
CA ASP A 131 -15.95 17.74 1.33
C ASP A 131 -17.40 17.45 0.89
N VAL A 132 -18.31 17.25 1.86
CA VAL A 132 -19.73 16.92 1.63
C VAL A 132 -20.66 18.13 1.83
N MET A 133 -20.33 19.04 2.75
CA MET A 133 -21.06 20.26 3.11
C MET A 133 -20.35 21.49 2.54
N ALA A 134 -19.81 21.34 1.33
CA ALA A 134 -18.98 22.35 0.69
C ALA A 134 -19.70 23.71 0.62
N ASP A 135 -21.01 23.81 0.56
CA ASP A 135 -21.68 25.10 0.35
C ASP A 135 -21.88 25.93 1.64
N SER A 136 -21.58 25.39 2.82
CA SER A 136 -21.74 26.12 4.08
C SER A 136 -20.47 26.91 4.44
N VAL A 137 -20.53 28.24 4.28
CA VAL A 137 -19.45 29.17 4.64
C VAL A 137 -19.06 29.08 6.12
N TYR A 138 -20.05 28.87 7.00
CA TYR A 138 -19.84 28.67 8.45
C TYR A 138 -19.05 27.39 8.74
N VAL A 139 -19.32 26.31 8.00
CA VAL A 139 -18.55 25.08 8.11
C VAL A 139 -17.14 25.30 7.57
N ARG A 140 -16.95 26.00 6.44
CA ARG A 140 -15.60 26.23 5.90
C ARG A 140 -14.69 27.04 6.83
N SER A 141 -15.19 28.08 7.49
CA SER A 141 -14.37 28.92 8.37
C SER A 141 -13.93 28.20 9.66
N ALA A 142 -14.73 27.25 10.15
CA ALA A 142 -14.42 26.46 11.35
C ALA A 142 -13.34 25.38 11.11
N TYR A 143 -13.11 24.97 9.85
CA TYR A 143 -12.22 23.85 9.50
C TYR A 143 -10.84 24.28 8.99
N VAL A 144 -10.49 25.58 9.06
CA VAL A 144 -9.18 26.10 8.61
C VAL A 144 -8.02 25.31 9.23
N GLY A 145 -8.04 25.06 10.54
CA GLY A 145 -6.96 24.32 11.21
C GLY A 145 -6.84 22.86 10.75
N GLU A 146 -7.96 22.22 10.40
CA GLU A 146 -7.93 20.86 9.86
C GLU A 146 -7.45 20.84 8.40
N ALA A 147 -7.83 21.82 7.59
CA ALA A 147 -7.32 22.01 6.23
C ALA A 147 -5.80 22.29 6.22
N GLU A 148 -5.28 23.07 7.17
CA GLU A 148 -3.83 23.29 7.35
C GLU A 148 -3.10 21.98 7.65
N LEU A 149 -3.66 21.16 8.56
CA LEU A 149 -3.10 19.86 8.91
C LEU A 149 -3.08 18.91 7.71
N ARG A 150 -4.15 18.87 6.92
CA ARG A 150 -4.22 18.08 5.68
C ARG A 150 -3.19 18.51 4.66
N LYS A 151 -3.05 19.82 4.43
CA LYS A 151 -2.02 20.39 3.56
C LYS A 151 -0.62 19.99 4.02
N SER A 152 -0.33 20.07 5.33
CA SER A 152 0.96 19.66 5.88
C SER A 152 1.24 18.17 5.63
N ARG A 153 0.26 17.28 5.88
CA ARG A 153 0.41 15.84 5.61
C ARG A 153 0.61 15.55 4.12
N ALA A 154 -0.12 16.25 3.24
CA ALA A 154 0.04 16.12 1.80
C ALA A 154 1.44 16.59 1.35
N PHE A 155 1.95 17.67 1.95
CA PHE A 155 3.32 18.15 1.71
C PHE A 155 4.37 17.13 2.14
N ASP A 156 4.24 16.55 3.35
CA ASP A 156 5.18 15.53 3.84
C ASP A 156 5.22 14.31 2.90
N ARG A 157 4.07 13.88 2.39
CA ARG A 157 3.98 12.77 1.40
C ARG A 157 4.66 13.13 0.08
N LEU A 158 4.44 14.35 -0.42
CA LEU A 158 5.08 14.85 -1.62
C LEU A 158 6.61 14.90 -1.47
N GLU A 159 7.10 15.35 -0.32
CA GLU A 159 8.53 15.39 -0.05
C GLU A 159 9.13 13.99 0.07
N GLN A 160 8.44 13.06 0.72
CA GLN A 160 8.82 11.65 0.75
C GLN A 160 8.85 11.02 -0.64
N SER A 161 7.86 11.29 -1.50
CA SER A 161 7.84 10.83 -2.89
C SER A 161 9.01 11.38 -3.70
N ARG A 162 9.37 12.66 -3.52
CA ARG A 162 10.56 13.28 -4.13
C ARG A 162 11.86 12.62 -3.67
N GLN A 163 11.99 12.35 -2.38
CA GLN A 163 13.17 11.66 -1.84
C GLN A 163 13.26 10.22 -2.36
N ASN A 164 12.14 9.51 -2.48
CA ASN A 164 12.11 8.16 -3.03
C ASN A 164 12.48 8.13 -4.51
N LEU A 165 12.00 9.09 -5.32
CA LEU A 165 12.42 9.22 -6.71
C LEU A 165 13.95 9.44 -6.81
N LYS A 166 14.51 10.38 -6.04
CA LYS A 166 15.97 10.62 -6.01
C LYS A 166 16.77 9.39 -5.62
N ARG A 167 16.28 8.59 -4.66
CA ARG A 167 16.91 7.33 -4.25
C ARG A 167 16.77 6.25 -5.34
N ALA A 168 15.64 6.18 -6.02
CA ALA A 168 15.44 5.27 -7.13
C ALA A 168 16.39 5.61 -8.29
N GLU A 169 16.49 6.90 -8.64
CA GLU A 169 17.42 7.42 -9.66
C GLU A 169 18.86 7.05 -9.33
N SER A 170 19.31 7.27 -8.09
CA SER A 170 20.68 6.95 -7.69
C SER A 170 20.99 5.46 -7.75
N VAL A 171 20.02 4.59 -7.42
CA VAL A 171 20.16 3.13 -7.54
C VAL A 171 20.22 2.70 -9.01
N THR A 172 19.45 3.35 -9.88
CA THR A 172 19.41 3.02 -11.32
C THR A 172 20.57 3.62 -12.13
N HIS A 173 21.22 4.67 -11.62
CA HIS A 173 22.31 5.35 -12.34
C HIS A 173 23.50 4.43 -12.64
N SER A 174 23.79 3.44 -11.79
CA SER A 174 24.86 2.47 -12.02
C SER A 174 24.51 1.37 -13.03
N PHE A 175 23.25 1.27 -13.45
CA PHE A 175 22.81 0.21 -14.36
C PHE A 175 23.04 0.55 -15.84
N VAL A 176 23.03 1.83 -16.19
CA VAL A 176 23.29 2.26 -17.56
C VAL A 176 24.79 2.13 -17.86
N PRO A 177 25.19 1.33 -18.87
CA PRO A 177 26.59 1.17 -19.21
C PRO A 177 27.19 2.48 -19.75
N SER A 178 28.21 2.99 -19.07
CA SER A 178 28.94 4.19 -19.50
C SER A 178 30.09 3.89 -20.45
N VAL A 179 30.60 2.65 -20.45
CA VAL A 179 31.78 2.23 -21.21
C VAL A 179 31.46 1.01 -22.07
N LYS A 180 32.02 1.04 -23.27
CA LYS A 180 31.98 -0.06 -24.25
C LYS A 180 32.76 -1.26 -23.74
N SER A 181 32.22 -2.47 -23.94
CA SER A 181 32.91 -3.69 -23.55
C SER A 181 33.95 -4.10 -24.60
N PHE A 182 34.98 -4.83 -24.17
CA PHE A 182 36.08 -5.23 -25.04
C PHE A 182 35.57 -6.16 -26.15
N GLY A 183 35.79 -5.77 -27.41
CA GLY A 183 35.34 -6.51 -28.59
C GLY A 183 33.91 -6.20 -29.07
N GLU A 184 33.16 -5.35 -28.38
CA GLU A 184 31.83 -4.90 -28.80
C GLU A 184 31.93 -3.98 -30.03
N THR A 185 30.89 -3.90 -30.87
CA THR A 185 30.79 -2.86 -31.91
C THR A 185 30.17 -1.57 -31.36
N ASP A 186 30.32 -0.44 -32.05
CA ASP A 186 29.71 0.82 -31.58
C ASP A 186 28.17 0.77 -31.64
N GLU A 187 27.62 0.03 -32.58
CA GLU A 187 26.18 -0.19 -32.74
C GLU A 187 25.61 -1.08 -31.63
N GLU A 188 26.33 -2.15 -31.27
CA GLU A 188 25.98 -3.02 -30.13
C GLU A 188 25.98 -2.24 -28.81
N PHE A 189 27.01 -1.41 -28.59
CA PHE A 189 27.09 -0.58 -27.38
C PHE A 189 25.93 0.40 -27.27
N ARG A 190 25.60 1.11 -28.36
CA ARG A 190 24.45 2.02 -28.39
C ARG A 190 23.14 1.27 -28.15
N SER A 191 22.97 0.10 -28.76
CA SER A 191 21.77 -0.72 -28.60
C SER A 191 21.61 -1.24 -27.17
N ARG A 192 22.70 -1.70 -26.54
CA ARG A 192 22.70 -2.16 -25.15
C ARG A 192 22.40 -1.02 -24.18
N ARG A 193 23.02 0.15 -24.40
CA ARG A 193 22.76 1.34 -23.61
C ARG A 193 21.31 1.81 -23.74
N ALA A 194 20.76 1.87 -24.95
CA ALA A 194 19.38 2.26 -25.19
C ALA A 194 18.39 1.32 -24.47
N LYS A 195 18.61 0.00 -24.52
CA LYS A 195 17.80 -0.97 -23.77
C LYS A 195 17.93 -0.79 -22.25
N ALA A 196 19.13 -0.46 -21.75
CA ALA A 196 19.35 -0.21 -20.33
C ALA A 196 18.66 1.09 -19.87
N GLU A 197 18.67 2.14 -20.70
CA GLU A 197 17.96 3.39 -20.44
C GLU A 197 16.44 3.19 -20.48
N GLU A 198 15.93 2.40 -21.42
CA GLU A 198 14.50 2.05 -21.52
C GLU A 198 14.01 1.27 -20.29
N THR A 199 14.78 0.27 -19.86
CA THR A 199 14.45 -0.52 -18.65
C THR A 199 14.52 0.32 -17.38
N VAL A 200 15.51 1.21 -17.24
CA VAL A 200 15.56 2.18 -16.12
C VAL A 200 14.36 3.12 -16.16
N SER A 201 14.00 3.63 -17.33
CA SER A 201 12.83 4.50 -17.46
C SER A 201 11.57 3.76 -17.03
N SER A 202 11.35 2.52 -17.48
CA SER A 202 10.21 1.69 -17.08
C SER A 202 10.18 1.44 -15.57
N LEU A 203 11.33 1.27 -14.91
CA LEU A 203 11.42 1.09 -13.46
C LEU A 203 11.13 2.38 -12.68
N LEU A 204 11.45 3.55 -13.25
CA LEU A 204 11.24 4.85 -12.63
C LEU A 204 9.83 5.41 -12.87
N GLU A 205 9.12 4.97 -13.91
CA GLU A 205 7.76 5.43 -14.21
C GLU A 205 6.80 5.37 -13.00
N PRO A 206 6.71 4.27 -12.23
CA PRO A 206 5.84 4.22 -11.04
C PRO A 206 6.19 5.28 -9.98
N PHE A 207 7.47 5.66 -9.86
CA PHE A 207 7.90 6.70 -8.92
C PHE A 207 7.50 8.10 -9.41
N LYS A 208 7.58 8.35 -10.72
CA LYS A 208 7.12 9.59 -11.33
C LYS A 208 5.60 9.72 -11.24
N GLU A 209 4.86 8.66 -11.52
CA GLU A 209 3.41 8.62 -11.36
C GLU A 209 3.00 8.90 -9.91
N ASN A 210 3.66 8.26 -8.94
CA ASN A 210 3.43 8.50 -7.52
C ASN A 210 3.77 9.94 -7.11
N LEU A 211 4.83 10.54 -7.65
CA LEU A 211 5.14 11.95 -7.42
C LEU A 211 4.05 12.87 -7.99
N ASN A 212 3.59 12.62 -9.22
CA ASN A 212 2.54 13.40 -9.88
C ASN A 212 1.20 13.30 -9.11
N GLU A 213 0.84 12.10 -8.63
CA GLU A 213 -0.35 11.93 -7.81
C GLU A 213 -0.23 12.65 -6.46
N ALA A 214 0.94 12.60 -5.81
CA ALA A 214 1.17 13.36 -4.58
C ALA A 214 1.10 14.89 -4.80
N GLU A 215 1.58 15.38 -5.94
CA GLU A 215 1.46 16.79 -6.35
C GLU A 215 0.01 17.21 -6.57
N LYS A 216 -0.80 16.37 -7.22
CA LYS A 216 -2.24 16.62 -7.37
C LYS A 216 -2.96 16.73 -6.03
N VAL A 217 -2.67 15.81 -5.10
CA VAL A 217 -3.25 15.83 -3.75
C VAL A 217 -2.81 17.09 -2.99
N PHE A 218 -1.54 17.46 -3.06
CA PHE A 218 -1.07 18.69 -2.43
C PHE A 218 -1.76 19.95 -2.99
N GLN A 219 -1.97 20.01 -4.31
CA GLN A 219 -2.69 21.11 -4.95
C GLN A 219 -4.17 21.15 -4.52
N SER A 220 -4.84 20.01 -4.44
CA SER A 220 -6.23 19.96 -3.98
C SER A 220 -6.35 20.41 -2.51
N GLU A 221 -5.49 19.94 -1.62
CA GLU A 221 -5.50 20.34 -0.21
C GLU A 221 -5.11 21.81 -0.01
N SER A 222 -4.20 22.35 -0.83
CA SER A 222 -3.88 23.78 -0.78
C SER A 222 -5.06 24.64 -1.20
N SER A 223 -5.76 24.27 -2.28
CA SER A 223 -6.96 25.01 -2.70
C SER A 223 -8.11 24.90 -1.70
N LEU A 224 -8.25 23.76 -1.01
CA LEU A 224 -9.18 23.60 0.11
C LEU A 224 -8.87 24.57 1.25
N LEU A 225 -7.60 24.69 1.64
CA LEU A 225 -7.17 25.64 2.66
C LEU A 225 -7.47 27.09 2.25
N ASP A 226 -7.13 27.46 1.01
CA ASP A 226 -7.39 28.81 0.49
C ASP A 226 -8.89 29.14 0.53
N ASN A 227 -9.74 28.17 0.17
CA ASN A 227 -11.20 28.28 0.29
C ASN A 227 -11.67 28.49 1.74
N CYS A 228 -11.06 27.80 2.71
CA CYS A 228 -11.39 27.95 4.13
C CYS A 228 -10.95 29.32 4.68
N ILE A 229 -9.76 29.79 4.30
CA ILE A 229 -9.24 31.11 4.68
C ILE A 229 -10.13 32.21 4.09
N ASN A 230 -10.51 32.10 2.82
CA ASN A 230 -11.40 33.06 2.17
C ASN A 230 -12.78 33.10 2.84
N ALA A 231 -13.35 31.94 3.20
CA ALA A 231 -14.61 31.88 3.94
C ALA A 231 -14.51 32.54 5.34
N ARG A 232 -13.40 32.34 6.04
CA ARG A 232 -13.13 32.97 7.35
C ARG A 232 -13.01 34.49 7.21
N ASN A 233 -12.27 34.98 6.21
CA ASN A 233 -12.04 36.41 6.01
C ASN A 233 -13.28 37.13 5.49
N GLY A 234 -14.11 36.48 4.67
CA GLY A 234 -15.39 37.02 4.19
C GLY A 234 -16.44 37.22 5.29
N TYR A 235 -16.34 36.48 6.39
CA TYR A 235 -17.19 36.64 7.58
C TYR A 235 -16.76 37.81 8.50
N GLY A 236 -15.55 38.36 8.31
CA GLY A 236 -15.03 39.44 9.16
C GLY A 236 -15.57 40.84 8.83
N TYR A 237 -16.43 40.98 7.80
CA TYR A 237 -16.92 42.26 7.27
C TYR A 237 -18.45 42.41 7.29
N GLN A 238 -19.18 41.60 8.05
CA GLN A 238 -20.62 41.77 8.31
C GLN A 238 -20.86 41.92 9.81
#